data_AF-A0AAV5SJE8-F1
#
_entry.id   AF-A0AAV5SJE8-F1
#
_cell.length_a   1.000
_cell.length_b   1.000
_cell.length_c   1.000
_cell.angle_alpha   90.00
_cell.angle_beta   90.00
_cell.angle_gamma   90.00
#
_symmetry.space_group_name_H-M   'P 1'
#
loop_
_entity.id
_entity.type
_entity.pdbx_description
1 polymer ?
#
loop_
_entity_poly.entity_id
_entity_poly.type
_entity_poly.pdbx_seq_one_letter_code
_entity_poly.pdbx_strand_id
1 'polypeptide(L)'
;QFQQGIIVGYHSESFGFGYVDCSAKLNRCANFGTISIANFKKLDVAQDNSAFAQLINKNDGSVTGRSCMSQADVDKIQLKKSDKCLETDKSCYCTSDQCTGASGVSMTLLSLVTVLIYSI
;
A
#
# COMPACT_ATOMS: atom_id res chain seq x y z
N GLN A 1 7.74 2.03 -10.92
CA GLN A 1 6.49 1.79 -10.18
C GLN A 1 6.79 0.70 -9.18
N PHE A 2 6.25 0.77 -7.96
CA PHE A 2 6.56 -0.19 -6.90
C PHE A 2 5.34 -1.05 -6.58
N GLN A 3 5.52 -2.35 -6.35
CA GLN A 3 4.44 -3.25 -5.96
C GLN A 3 4.45 -3.55 -4.47
N GLN A 4 3.33 -3.28 -3.80
CA GLN A 4 3.18 -3.57 -2.38
C GLN A 4 1.83 -4.20 -2.06
N GLY A 5 1.84 -5.24 -1.23
CA GLY A 5 0.59 -5.75 -0.69
C GLY A 5 0.03 -4.85 0.40
N ILE A 6 -1.14 -4.24 0.15
CA ILE A 6 -1.85 -3.46 1.15
C ILE A 6 -2.65 -4.44 2.02
N ILE A 7 -2.25 -4.58 3.28
CA ILE A 7 -3.13 -5.10 4.33
C ILE A 7 -3.40 -3.94 5.25
N VAL A 8 -4.67 -3.64 5.43
CA VAL A 8 -5.08 -2.67 6.43
C VAL A 8 -6.22 -3.23 7.25
N GLY A 9 -6.01 -3.25 8.56
CA GLY A 9 -7.07 -3.49 9.52
C GLY A 9 -7.71 -2.18 9.98
N TYR A 10 -9.04 -2.14 10.02
CA TYR A 10 -9.79 -1.20 10.86
C TYR A 10 -10.66 -2.01 11.84
N HIS A 11 -10.51 -1.74 13.14
CA HIS A 11 -11.12 -2.54 14.21
C HIS A 11 -10.82 -4.05 14.06
N SER A 12 -11.84 -4.90 13.89
CA SER A 12 -11.75 -6.37 13.75
C SER A 12 -11.75 -6.84 12.29
N GLU A 13 -11.85 -5.93 11.32
CA GLU A 13 -11.90 -6.25 9.90
C GLU A 13 -10.56 -5.94 9.24
N SER A 14 -10.00 -6.95 8.59
CA SER A 14 -8.77 -6.83 7.80
C SER A 14 -9.13 -6.82 6.32
N PHE A 15 -8.77 -5.74 5.64
CA PHE A 15 -8.89 -5.61 4.20
C PHE A 15 -7.52 -5.88 3.56
N GLY A 16 -7.45 -6.95 2.76
CA GLY A 16 -6.28 -7.27 1.95
C GLY A 16 -6.55 -6.90 0.50
N PHE A 17 -5.79 -5.96 -0.06
CA PHE A 17 -5.93 -5.53 -1.46
C PHE A 17 -4.92 -6.17 -2.41
N GLY A 18 -4.16 -7.17 -1.95
CA GLY A 18 -3.07 -7.76 -2.74
C GLY A 18 -2.05 -6.70 -3.13
N TYR A 19 -1.21 -7.01 -4.13
CA TYR A 19 -0.22 -6.07 -4.64
C TYR A 19 -0.88 -4.90 -5.39
N VAL A 20 -0.51 -3.68 -5.02
CA VAL A 20 -0.90 -2.47 -5.75
C VAL A 20 0.34 -1.79 -6.32
N ASP A 21 0.18 -1.17 -7.49
CA ASP A 21 1.20 -0.29 -8.06
C ASP A 21 1.14 1.07 -7.37
N CYS A 22 2.21 1.42 -6.67
CA CYS A 22 2.34 2.72 -6.03
C CYS A 22 2.40 3.84 -7.08
N SER A 23 1.65 4.93 -6.83
CA SER A 23 1.77 6.14 -7.63
C SER A 23 3.17 6.74 -7.53
N ALA A 24 3.57 7.57 -8.50
CA ALA A 24 4.90 8.19 -8.51
C ALA A 24 5.20 9.03 -7.25
N LYS A 25 4.16 9.52 -6.56
CA LYS A 25 4.26 10.31 -5.34
C LYS A 25 4.40 9.44 -4.07
N LEU A 26 3.94 8.20 -4.10
CA LEU A 26 3.95 7.25 -2.98
C LEU A 26 5.03 6.18 -3.17
N ASN A 27 6.28 6.62 -3.35
CA ASN A 27 7.39 5.78 -3.79
C ASN A 27 8.14 5.04 -2.66
N ARG A 28 7.48 4.78 -1.53
CA ARG A 28 7.98 3.98 -0.41
C ARG A 28 6.99 2.89 -0.10
N CYS A 29 7.48 1.68 0.15
CA CYS A 29 6.65 0.61 0.67
C CYS A 29 6.79 0.57 2.19
N ALA A 30 5.72 0.90 2.92
CA ALA A 30 5.74 1.02 4.37
C ALA A 30 5.03 -0.15 5.06
N ASN A 31 5.63 -0.68 6.13
CA ASN A 31 4.96 -1.50 7.14
C ASN A 31 4.91 -0.71 8.45
N PHE A 32 3.70 -0.36 8.89
CA PHE A 32 3.47 0.56 9.99
C PHE A 32 2.51 -0.03 11.04
N GLY A 33 2.75 0.36 12.29
CA GLY A 33 1.95 0.00 13.45
C GLY A 33 0.57 0.64 13.43
N THR A 34 -0.09 0.63 14.58
CA THR A 34 -1.41 1.25 14.68
C THR A 34 -1.31 2.78 14.65
N ILE A 35 -2.04 3.40 13.73
CA ILE A 35 -2.18 4.85 13.58
C ILE A 35 -3.67 5.17 13.68
N SER A 36 -4.07 6.24 14.37
CA SER A 36 -5.48 6.67 14.34
C SER A 36 -5.87 7.09 12.92
N ILE A 37 -7.08 6.78 12.46
CA ILE A 37 -7.58 7.19 11.15
C ILE A 37 -7.57 8.71 10.99
N ALA A 38 -7.79 9.48 12.07
CA ALA A 38 -7.63 10.94 12.08
C ALA A 38 -6.21 11.41 11.72
N ASN A 39 -5.17 10.66 12.09
CA ASN A 39 -3.79 10.95 11.70
C ASN A 39 -3.45 10.37 10.33
N PHE A 40 -3.99 9.19 9.99
CA PHE A 40 -3.84 8.61 8.66
C PHE A 40 -4.41 9.51 7.57
N LYS A 41 -5.58 10.13 7.78
CA LYS A 41 -6.20 11.13 6.90
C LYS A 41 -5.29 12.34 6.58
N LYS A 42 -4.24 12.57 7.37
CA LYS A 42 -3.25 13.65 7.16
C LYS A 42 -2.02 13.20 6.38
N LEU A 43 -1.98 11.94 5.92
CA LEU A 43 -0.90 11.38 5.11
C LEU A 43 -1.24 11.53 3.62
N ASP A 44 -0.22 11.58 2.78
CA ASP A 44 -0.39 11.65 1.31
C ASP A 44 -1.09 10.40 0.78
N VAL A 45 -0.79 9.23 1.36
CA VAL A 45 -1.46 7.96 1.01
C VAL A 45 -2.98 8.00 1.19
N ALA A 46 -3.47 8.76 2.17
CA ALA A 46 -4.91 8.92 2.39
C ALA A 46 -5.57 9.90 1.40
N GLN A 47 -4.76 10.63 0.62
CA GLN A 47 -5.21 11.68 -0.29
C GLN A 47 -5.06 11.27 -1.77
N ASP A 48 -4.55 10.07 -2.07
CA ASP A 48 -4.21 9.66 -3.44
C ASP A 48 -5.41 9.16 -4.29
N ASN A 49 -6.63 9.23 -3.74
CA ASN A 49 -7.88 8.74 -4.34
C ASN A 49 -7.96 7.22 -4.64
N SER A 50 -7.01 6.41 -4.18
CA SER A 50 -7.09 4.94 -4.28
C SER A 50 -8.36 4.41 -3.60
N ALA A 51 -8.85 3.25 -4.07
CA ALA A 51 -9.97 2.56 -3.45
C ALA A 51 -9.73 2.31 -1.94
N PHE A 52 -8.46 2.05 -1.60
CA PHE A 52 -7.95 1.95 -0.25
C PHE A 52 -8.15 3.23 0.57
N ALA A 53 -7.66 4.38 0.07
CA ALA A 53 -7.82 5.66 0.73
C ALA A 53 -9.31 6.02 0.92
N GLN A 54 -10.14 5.78 -0.10
CA GLN A 54 -11.58 6.03 -0.04
C GLN A 54 -12.29 5.17 1.00
N LEU A 55 -11.88 3.90 1.16
CA LEU A 55 -12.44 3.00 2.18
C LEU A 55 -12.10 3.49 3.58
N ILE A 56 -10.83 3.81 3.86
CA ILE A 56 -10.42 4.28 5.20
C ILE A 56 -11.06 5.63 5.53
N ASN A 57 -11.12 6.56 4.56
CA ASN A 57 -11.54 7.92 4.83
C ASN A 57 -13.00 8.04 5.31
N LYS A 58 -13.83 7.03 5.04
CA LYS A 58 -15.23 6.94 5.47
C LYS A 58 -15.41 6.36 6.89
N ASN A 59 -14.32 5.94 7.53
CA ASN A 59 -14.34 5.29 8.84
C ASN A 59 -13.64 6.15 9.92
N ASP A 60 -13.78 5.72 11.18
CA ASP A 60 -13.14 6.29 12.37
C ASP A 60 -12.17 5.30 13.01
N GLY A 61 -11.62 5.53 14.21
CA GLY A 61 -10.74 4.60 14.93
C GLY A 61 -9.31 4.48 14.38
N SER A 62 -8.80 3.29 14.07
CA SER A 62 -7.36 3.07 13.81
C SER A 62 -7.03 2.11 12.68
N VAL A 63 -5.92 2.38 12.00
CA VAL A 63 -5.38 1.66 10.85
C VAL A 63 -4.01 1.07 11.20
N THR A 64 -3.75 -0.18 10.84
CA THR A 64 -2.39 -0.77 10.90
C THR A 64 -2.14 -1.59 9.65
N GLY A 65 -0.88 -1.64 9.21
CA GLY A 65 -0.44 -2.62 8.22
C GLY A 65 0.47 -2.00 7.17
N ARG A 66 0.19 -2.30 5.91
CA ARG A 66 1.12 -2.07 4.79
C ARG A 66 0.51 -1.15 3.76
N SER A 67 1.23 -0.12 3.33
CA SER A 67 0.81 0.73 2.23
C SER A 67 1.95 1.51 1.56
N CYS A 68 1.70 1.97 0.34
CA CYS A 68 2.56 2.90 -0.37
C CYS A 68 2.55 4.25 0.35
N MET A 69 3.69 4.88 0.56
CA MET A 69 3.81 6.16 1.26
C MET A 69 4.79 7.09 0.54
N SER A 70 4.62 8.40 0.73
CA SER A 70 5.63 9.38 0.32
C SER A 70 6.80 9.38 1.30
N GLN A 71 7.93 10.01 0.93
CA GLN A 71 9.01 10.25 1.89
C GLN A 71 8.53 11.06 3.10
N ALA A 72 7.70 12.08 2.87
CA ALA A 72 7.16 12.92 3.92
C ALA A 72 6.29 12.13 4.91
N ASP A 73 5.48 11.20 4.41
CA ASP A 73 4.66 10.34 5.25
C ASP A 73 5.50 9.42 6.14
N VAL A 74 6.50 8.73 5.55
CA VAL A 74 7.35 7.81 6.32
C VAL A 74 8.18 8.55 7.38
N ASP A 75 8.60 9.79 7.11
CA ASP A 75 9.28 10.64 8.10
C ASP A 75 8.33 11.09 9.21
N LYS A 76 7.10 11.47 8.84
CA LYS A 76 6.05 11.95 9.77
C LYS A 76 5.63 10.90 10.78
N ILE A 77 5.59 9.63 10.38
CA ILE A 77 5.29 8.51 11.29
C ILE A 77 6.55 7.74 11.73
N GLN A 78 7.73 8.32 11.48
CA GLN A 78 9.03 7.86 11.97
C GLN A 78 9.38 6.42 11.61
N LEU A 79 9.10 5.99 10.38
CA LEU A 79 9.51 4.67 9.90
C LEU A 79 11.01 4.64 9.60
N LYS A 80 11.63 3.49 9.83
CA LYS A 80 13.05 3.28 9.54
C LYS A 80 13.22 2.63 8.17
N LYS A 81 14.22 3.09 7.41
CA LYS A 81 14.58 2.43 6.17
C LYS A 81 15.12 1.02 6.46
N SER A 82 14.68 0.03 5.71
CA SER A 82 15.26 -1.31 5.66
C SER A 82 15.26 -1.83 4.23
N ASP A 83 16.07 -2.84 3.94
CA ASP A 83 16.03 -3.57 2.68
C ASP A 83 14.77 -4.45 2.59
N LYS A 84 14.30 -4.95 3.74
CA LYS A 84 13.07 -5.71 3.89
C LYS A 84 12.33 -5.28 5.16
N CYS A 85 11.04 -5.06 5.03
CA CYS A 85 10.13 -4.85 6.16
C CYS A 85 9.40 -6.16 6.42
N LEU A 86 9.95 -6.97 7.32
CA LEU A 86 9.29 -8.20 7.75
C LEU A 86 7.95 -7.87 8.43
N GLU A 87 7.02 -8.82 8.46
CA GLU A 87 5.69 -8.59 9.05
C GLU A 87 5.75 -8.19 10.53
N THR A 88 6.81 -8.62 11.23
CA THR A 88 7.10 -8.25 12.62
C THR A 88 7.55 -6.79 12.79
N ASP A 89 8.11 -6.18 11.75
CA ASP A 89 8.70 -4.84 11.78
C ASP A 89 7.68 -3.79 11.36
N LYS A 90 6.79 -3.45 12.30
CA LYS A 90 5.72 -2.44 12.12
C LYS A 90 6.20 -0.99 12.19
N SER A 91 7.48 -0.72 11.89
CA SER A 91 8.06 0.61 11.89
C SER A 91 9.15 0.70 10.81
N CYS A 92 8.79 0.28 9.60
CA CYS A 92 9.75 0.07 8.53
C CYS A 92 9.24 0.60 7.19
N TYR A 93 10.14 1.12 6.37
CA TYR A 93 9.88 1.35 4.95
C TYR A 93 11.04 0.85 4.07
N CYS A 94 10.73 0.55 2.82
CA CYS A 94 11.67 0.06 1.82
C CYS A 94 11.32 0.61 0.43
N THR A 95 12.21 0.44 -0.55
CA THR A 95 12.13 1.05 -1.89
C THR A 95 12.29 0.04 -3.02
N SER A 96 12.04 -1.23 -2.73
CA SER A 96 12.11 -2.34 -3.69
C SER A 96 10.74 -3.03 -3.76
N ASP A 97 10.46 -3.71 -4.86
CA ASP A 97 9.18 -4.42 -5.01
C ASP A 97 9.04 -5.52 -3.96
N GLN A 98 7.83 -5.68 -3.44
CA GLN A 98 7.45 -6.75 -2.50
C GLN A 98 8.25 -6.78 -1.19
N CYS A 99 8.98 -5.70 -0.89
CA CYS A 99 9.90 -5.65 0.25
C CYS A 99 9.21 -5.69 1.62
N THR A 100 7.89 -5.50 1.69
CA THR A 100 7.09 -5.62 2.91
C THR A 100 6.50 -7.02 3.14
N GLY A 101 6.98 -8.03 2.39
CA GLY A 101 6.62 -9.44 2.59
C GLY A 101 5.14 -9.76 2.38
N ALA A 102 4.42 -8.96 1.61
CA ALA A 102 2.99 -9.15 1.45
C ALA A 102 2.68 -10.24 0.44
N SER A 103 2.11 -11.36 0.89
CA SER A 103 1.67 -12.46 0.04
C SER A 103 0.37 -12.11 -0.69
N GLY A 104 0.45 -11.30 -1.75
CA GLY A 104 -0.69 -11.00 -2.63
C GLY A 104 -0.74 -11.96 -3.83
N VAL A 105 -1.92 -12.42 -4.24
CA VAL A 105 -2.08 -13.02 -5.57
C VAL A 105 -1.90 -11.88 -6.58
N SER A 106 -0.84 -11.96 -7.39
CA SER A 106 -0.58 -10.99 -8.46
C SER A 106 -1.69 -11.10 -9.51
N MET A 107 -2.73 -10.26 -9.44
CA MET A 107 -3.67 -10.10 -10.55
C MET A 107 -2.98 -9.27 -11.64
N THR A 108 -2.10 -9.91 -12.40
CA THR A 108 -1.71 -9.39 -13.71
C THR A 108 -2.96 -9.33 -14.57
N LEU A 109 -3.49 -8.13 -14.83
CA LEU A 109 -4.40 -7.90 -15.93
C LEU A 109 -3.65 -8.30 -17.21
N LEU A 110 -3.90 -9.51 -17.69
CA LEU A 110 -3.54 -9.90 -19.05
C LEU A 110 -4.36 -9.00 -19.97
N SER A 111 -3.73 -7.91 -20.41
CA SER A 111 -4.25 -7.08 -21.49
C SER A 111 -4.38 -7.98 -22.72
N LEU A 112 -5.60 -8.39 -23.02
CA LEU A 112 -5.99 -9.07 -24.25
C LEU A 112 -5.72 -8.11 -25.41
N VAL A 113 -4.48 -8.08 -25.89
CA VAL A 113 -4.16 -7.51 -27.19
C VAL A 113 -4.77 -8.46 -28.20
N THR A 114 -5.93 -8.05 -28.70
CA THR A 114 -6.64 -8.63 -29.83
C THR A 114 -5.70 -8.77 -31.03
N VAL A 115 -5.18 -9.97 -31.24
CA VAL A 115 -4.59 -10.38 -32.50
C VAL A 115 -5.75 -10.80 -33.42
N LEU A 116 -6.51 -9.83 -33.91
CA LEU A 116 -7.28 -9.98 -35.15
C LEU A 116 -6.29 -9.89 -36.31
N ILE A 117 -5.50 -10.95 -36.50
CA ILE A 117 -4.81 -11.16 -37.77
C ILE A 117 -5.88 -11.63 -38.74
N TYR A 118 -6.27 -10.67 -39.58
CA TYR A 118 -6.40 -10.84 -41.03
C TYR A 118 -6.79 -12.24 -41.51
N SER A 119 -8.08 -12.37 -41.79
CA SER A 119 -8.59 -13.26 -42.83
C SER A 119 -7.81 -13.03 -44.12
N ILE A 120 -7.16 -14.08 -44.61
CA ILE A 120 -6.88 -14.30 -46.04
C ILE A 120 -7.47 -15.67 -46.37
#